data_AF-A0A2R9T0F2-F1
#
_entry.id   AF-A0A2R9T0F2-F1
#
_cell.length_a   1.000
_cell.length_b   1.000
_cell.length_c   1.000
_cell.angle_alpha   90.00
_cell.angle_beta   90.00
_cell.angle_gamma   90.00
#
_symmetry.space_group_name_H-M   'P 1'
#
loop_
_entity.id
_entity.type
_entity.pdbx_description
1 polymer ?
#
loop_
_entity_poly.entity_id
_entity_poly.type
_entity_poly.pdbx_seq_one_letter_code
_entity_poly.pdbx_strand_id
1 'polypeptide(L)'
;MYWIGRLDLFYNQIKDQNPNYNLRYGTPVGPTGNGATLPKIDNSFSIAVANNDNKEAALKLLDYLTSPSGATLVTMGVEGETFKIEGDKAVYPELTDVPLVDIKVLEDRYGLWLQGMYVNSDKRSVYYNFTEKEQEAQDKRLNAGNFEPYDPILNFTDEETSKIAELHTALNKSANEFNSKYILNKNYGDAEWQQWQAAAEKQGASQLVEIFNNAQKRFDEANASK
;
A
#
# COMPACT_ATOMS: atom_id res chain seq x y z
N MET A 1 -3.39 -5.29 0.97
CA MET A 1 -3.00 -6.72 0.82
C MET A 1 -2.15 -7.26 1.97
N TYR A 2 -1.47 -6.41 2.76
CA TYR A 2 -0.54 -6.81 3.85
C TYR A 2 -1.10 -7.65 5.02
N TRP A 3 -2.43 -7.74 5.21
CA TRP A 3 -3.01 -8.44 6.37
C TRP A 3 -3.44 -9.89 6.10
N ILE A 4 -3.81 -10.21 4.86
CA ILE A 4 -4.26 -11.56 4.48
C ILE A 4 -3.09 -12.55 4.57
N GLY A 5 -1.88 -12.12 4.16
CA GLY A 5 -0.65 -12.90 4.30
C GLY A 5 -0.24 -13.27 5.73
N ARG A 6 -0.76 -12.56 6.74
CA ARG A 6 -0.41 -12.83 8.15
C ARG A 6 -1.24 -13.93 8.79
N LEU A 7 -2.30 -14.40 8.13
CA LEU A 7 -3.19 -15.44 8.66
C LEU A 7 -2.42 -16.73 8.94
N ASP A 8 -1.58 -17.18 8.00
CA ASP A 8 -0.76 -18.38 8.16
C ASP A 8 0.56 -18.12 8.88
N LEU A 9 1.10 -16.90 8.79
CA LEU A 9 2.28 -16.50 9.57
C LEU A 9 2.08 -16.76 11.07
N PHE A 10 0.96 -16.27 11.63
CA PHE A 10 0.70 -16.44 13.06
C PHE A 10 0.45 -17.90 13.43
N TYR A 11 -0.29 -18.66 12.62
CA TYR A 11 -0.47 -20.09 12.85
C TYR A 11 0.87 -20.83 12.92
N ASN A 12 1.76 -20.60 11.94
CA ASN A 12 3.06 -21.26 11.90
C ASN A 12 3.96 -20.92 13.09
N GLN A 13 3.80 -19.74 13.69
CA GLN A 13 4.56 -19.32 14.88
C GLN A 13 4.10 -19.99 16.18
N ILE A 14 2.82 -20.40 16.29
CA ILE A 14 2.24 -20.87 17.57
C ILE A 14 1.64 -22.27 17.55
N LYS A 15 1.62 -22.95 16.40
CA LYS A 15 0.97 -24.27 16.24
C LYS A 15 1.48 -25.34 17.22
N ASP A 16 2.73 -25.25 17.67
CA ASP A 16 3.30 -26.20 18.64
C ASP A 16 2.69 -26.03 20.04
N GLN A 17 2.28 -24.81 20.43
CA GLN A 17 1.61 -24.54 21.71
C GLN A 17 0.08 -24.56 21.59
N ASN A 18 -0.45 -24.16 20.44
CA ASN A 18 -1.89 -24.13 20.17
C ASN A 18 -2.17 -24.68 18.76
N PRO A 19 -2.27 -26.01 18.60
CA PRO A 19 -2.48 -26.64 17.29
C PRO A 19 -3.84 -26.30 16.68
N ASN A 20 -4.80 -25.85 17.50
CA ASN A 20 -6.15 -25.48 17.08
C ASN A 20 -6.26 -23.99 16.72
N TYR A 21 -5.17 -23.23 16.73
CA TYR A 21 -5.21 -21.81 16.37
C TYR A 21 -5.68 -21.64 14.93
N ASN A 22 -6.71 -20.80 14.74
CA ASN A 22 -7.36 -20.67 13.45
C ASN A 22 -7.76 -19.23 13.15
N LEU A 23 -6.79 -18.39 12.82
CA LEU A 23 -7.07 -17.03 12.39
C LEU A 23 -7.70 -17.04 10.98
N ARG A 24 -8.82 -16.32 10.82
CA ARG A 24 -9.56 -16.19 9.55
C ARG A 24 -9.94 -14.75 9.29
N TYR A 25 -10.17 -14.44 8.03
CA TYR A 25 -10.60 -13.12 7.60
C TYR A 25 -12.03 -12.80 8.10
N GLY A 26 -12.13 -11.71 8.85
CA GLY A 26 -13.40 -11.10 9.27
C GLY A 26 -13.89 -10.07 8.25
N THR A 27 -15.20 -9.93 8.11
CA THR A 27 -15.79 -8.83 7.33
C THR A 27 -15.56 -7.49 8.05
N PRO A 28 -15.38 -6.38 7.32
CA PRO A 28 -15.32 -5.06 7.92
C PRO A 28 -16.51 -4.81 8.86
N VAL A 29 -16.22 -4.32 10.06
CA VAL A 29 -17.24 -3.93 11.05
C VAL A 29 -17.19 -2.41 11.15
N GLY A 30 -18.28 -1.76 10.76
CA GLY A 30 -18.40 -0.32 10.74
C GLY A 30 -19.77 0.11 10.22
N PRO A 31 -20.11 1.40 10.29
CA PRO A 31 -21.45 1.91 9.95
C PRO A 31 -21.88 1.58 8.51
N THR A 32 -20.93 1.56 7.57
CA THR A 32 -21.19 1.27 6.15
C THR A 32 -21.10 -0.23 5.85
N GLY A 33 -20.43 -1.02 6.69
CA GLY A 33 -20.11 -2.43 6.40
C GLY A 33 -19.19 -2.64 5.19
N ASN A 34 -18.70 -1.56 4.57
CA ASN A 34 -17.77 -1.59 3.46
C ASN A 34 -16.34 -1.63 3.99
N GLY A 35 -15.39 -2.06 3.16
CA GLY A 35 -13.99 -1.82 3.44
C GLY A 35 -13.33 -0.96 2.36
N ALA A 36 -12.10 -0.54 2.64
CA ALA A 36 -11.35 0.32 1.73
C ALA A 36 -11.14 -0.30 0.34
N THR A 37 -11.28 0.52 -0.69
CA THR A 37 -10.80 0.24 -2.05
C THR A 37 -9.30 0.47 -2.12
N LEU A 38 -8.57 -0.44 -2.77
CA LEU A 38 -7.15 -0.25 -3.02
C LEU A 38 -6.94 0.61 -4.29
N PRO A 39 -5.98 1.55 -4.28
CA PRO A 39 -5.67 2.32 -5.47
C PRO A 39 -5.11 1.40 -6.56
N LYS A 40 -5.39 1.71 -7.82
CA LYS A 40 -4.78 1.03 -8.97
C LYS A 40 -3.29 1.33 -9.09
N ILE A 41 -2.88 2.53 -8.65
CA ILE A 41 -1.51 3.02 -8.65
C ILE A 41 -1.23 3.57 -7.25
N ASP A 42 -0.25 3.01 -6.56
CA ASP A 42 0.23 3.54 -5.29
C ASP A 42 1.18 4.70 -5.56
N ASN A 43 0.89 5.88 -5.00
CA ASN A 43 1.73 7.08 -5.13
C ASN A 43 2.60 7.33 -3.88
N SER A 44 2.57 6.44 -2.89
CA SER A 44 3.36 6.56 -1.65
C SER A 44 4.85 6.36 -1.88
N PHE A 45 5.23 5.72 -2.99
CA PHE A 45 6.62 5.52 -3.39
C PHE A 45 6.78 5.84 -4.88
N SER A 46 7.66 6.78 -5.21
CA SER A 46 7.98 7.19 -6.58
C SER A 46 9.48 7.22 -6.79
N ILE A 47 9.94 6.92 -8.01
CA ILE A 47 11.34 7.02 -8.39
C ILE A 47 11.57 8.36 -9.09
N ALA A 48 12.36 9.23 -8.48
CA ALA A 48 12.79 10.47 -9.09
C ALA A 48 14.05 10.25 -9.94
N VAL A 49 14.02 10.68 -11.20
CA VAL A 49 15.21 10.68 -12.07
C VAL A 49 15.84 12.07 -12.06
N ALA A 50 17.08 12.15 -11.58
CA ALA A 50 17.84 13.39 -11.60
C ALA A 50 18.05 13.88 -13.05
N ASN A 51 17.92 15.18 -13.26
CA ASN A 51 18.16 15.79 -14.57
C ASN A 51 19.66 16.06 -14.76
N ASN A 52 20.41 15.04 -15.16
CA ASN A 52 21.85 15.08 -15.44
C ASN A 52 22.21 14.24 -16.68
N ASP A 53 23.50 14.11 -16.99
CA ASP A 53 23.99 13.39 -18.17
C ASP A 53 23.59 11.91 -18.20
N ASN A 54 23.27 11.30 -17.05
CA ASN A 54 22.84 9.89 -16.95
C ASN A 54 21.31 9.71 -17.04
N LYS A 55 20.54 10.79 -17.20
CA LYS A 55 19.06 10.76 -17.21
C LYS A 55 18.50 9.76 -18.22
N GLU A 56 19.04 9.71 -19.43
CA GLU A 56 18.55 8.79 -20.46
C GLU A 56 18.80 7.32 -20.09
N ALA A 57 19.98 7.02 -19.54
CA ALA A 57 20.31 5.68 -19.07
C ALA A 57 19.41 5.26 -17.89
N ALA A 58 19.17 6.17 -16.94
CA ALA A 58 18.27 5.93 -15.82
C ALA A 58 16.83 5.67 -16.28
N LEU A 59 16.33 6.43 -17.25
CA LEU A 59 15.00 6.21 -17.83
C LEU A 59 14.89 4.88 -18.57
N LYS A 60 15.93 4.47 -19.33
CA LYS A 60 15.97 3.15 -19.99
C LYS A 60 16.01 2.00 -18.98
N LEU A 61 16.68 2.17 -17.84
CA LEU A 61 16.64 1.19 -16.76
C LEU A 61 15.21 1.06 -16.21
N LEU A 62 14.53 2.18 -15.92
CA LEU A 62 13.14 2.14 -15.45
C LEU A 62 12.21 1.49 -16.47
N ASP A 63 12.36 1.79 -17.76
CA ASP A 63 11.62 1.15 -18.84
C ASP A 63 11.83 -0.37 -18.81
N TYR A 64 13.08 -0.84 -18.73
CA TYR A 64 13.39 -2.25 -18.60
C TYR A 64 12.74 -2.89 -17.36
N LEU A 65 12.79 -2.24 -16.20
CA LEU A 65 12.18 -2.75 -14.96
C LEU A 65 10.65 -2.90 -15.03
N THR A 66 9.98 -2.16 -15.92
CA THR A 66 8.54 -2.33 -16.18
C THR A 66 8.22 -3.44 -17.19
N SER A 67 9.19 -3.82 -18.02
CA SER A 67 9.04 -4.87 -19.04
C SER A 67 8.84 -6.26 -18.41
N PRO A 68 8.25 -7.24 -19.14
CA PRO A 68 8.09 -8.60 -18.64
C PRO A 68 9.41 -9.27 -18.21
N SER A 69 10.50 -9.03 -18.94
CA SER A 69 11.80 -9.62 -18.62
C SER A 69 12.46 -8.95 -17.42
N GLY A 70 12.32 -7.63 -17.26
CA GLY A 70 12.79 -6.94 -16.06
C GLY A 70 11.99 -7.34 -14.81
N ALA A 71 10.66 -7.46 -14.93
CA ALA A 71 9.82 -7.98 -13.86
C ALA A 71 10.22 -9.41 -13.46
N THR A 72 10.47 -10.29 -14.44
CA THR A 72 10.97 -11.66 -14.19
C THR A 72 12.32 -11.61 -13.47
N LEU A 73 13.28 -10.84 -13.99
CA LEU A 73 14.62 -10.77 -13.42
C LEU A 73 14.61 -10.30 -11.97
N VAL A 74 13.84 -9.26 -11.65
CA VAL A 74 13.84 -8.68 -10.30
C VAL A 74 13.01 -9.48 -9.31
N THR A 75 11.96 -10.17 -9.75
CA THR A 75 11.04 -10.88 -8.84
C THR A 75 11.24 -12.40 -8.77
N MET A 76 11.94 -12.97 -9.74
CA MET A 76 12.18 -14.42 -9.87
C MET A 76 13.65 -14.77 -10.15
N GLY A 77 14.39 -13.88 -10.80
CA GLY A 77 15.79 -14.09 -11.19
C GLY A 77 15.92 -14.65 -12.61
N VAL A 78 16.84 -15.59 -12.81
CA VAL A 78 17.17 -16.16 -14.12
C VAL A 78 16.72 -17.63 -14.18
N GLU A 79 15.90 -17.97 -15.17
CA GLU A 79 15.39 -19.33 -15.34
C GLU A 79 16.54 -20.31 -15.66
N GLY A 80 16.58 -21.42 -14.94
CA GLY A 80 17.64 -22.42 -15.02
C GLY A 80 18.83 -22.15 -14.09
N GLU A 81 18.97 -20.92 -13.58
CA GLU A 81 20.00 -20.54 -12.60
C GLU A 81 19.39 -20.38 -11.20
N THR A 82 18.47 -19.43 -11.02
CA THR A 82 17.85 -19.18 -9.69
C THR A 82 16.56 -19.96 -9.51
N PHE A 83 15.73 -20.07 -10.56
CA PHE A 83 14.43 -20.71 -10.49
C PHE A 83 14.17 -21.61 -11.70
N LYS A 84 13.15 -22.47 -11.59
CA LYS A 84 12.54 -23.20 -12.70
C LYS A 84 11.03 -23.06 -12.63
N ILE A 85 10.35 -23.13 -13.76
CA ILE A 85 8.89 -23.19 -13.79
C ILE A 85 8.43 -24.64 -13.61
N GLU A 86 7.58 -24.87 -12.61
CA GLU A 86 6.85 -26.12 -12.43
C GLU A 86 5.35 -25.81 -12.42
N GLY A 87 4.63 -26.27 -13.45
CA GLY A 87 3.24 -25.88 -13.67
C GLY A 87 3.14 -24.39 -14.01
N ASP A 88 2.47 -23.63 -13.14
CA ASP A 88 2.25 -22.18 -13.26
C ASP A 88 3.11 -21.35 -12.29
N LYS A 89 4.00 -22.00 -11.53
CA LYS A 89 4.75 -21.36 -10.42
C LYS A 89 6.25 -21.48 -10.58
N ALA A 90 6.95 -20.47 -10.05
CA ALA A 90 8.39 -20.50 -9.85
C ALA A 90 8.77 -21.38 -8.66
N VAL A 91 9.72 -22.30 -8.85
CA VAL A 91 10.35 -23.12 -7.81
C VAL A 91 11.85 -22.83 -7.78
N TYR A 92 12.44 -22.82 -6.58
CA TYR A 92 13.85 -22.46 -6.34
C TYR A 92 14.60 -23.69 -5.80
N PRO A 93 15.23 -24.50 -6.68
CA PRO A 93 15.72 -25.83 -6.29
C PRO A 93 16.87 -25.82 -5.27
N GLU A 94 17.60 -24.71 -5.16
CA GLU A 94 18.71 -24.59 -4.19
C GLU A 94 18.21 -24.29 -2.77
N LEU A 95 17.01 -23.72 -2.62
CA LEU A 95 16.42 -23.32 -1.33
C LEU A 95 15.74 -24.50 -0.63
N THR A 96 16.52 -25.54 -0.33
CA THR A 96 16.05 -26.76 0.34
C THR A 96 16.11 -26.69 1.87
N ASP A 97 16.81 -25.68 2.40
CA ASP A 97 17.06 -25.46 3.82
C ASP A 97 15.98 -24.61 4.51
N VAL A 98 15.02 -24.08 3.75
CA VAL A 98 13.96 -23.21 4.25
C VAL A 98 12.59 -23.89 4.23
N PRO A 99 11.75 -23.71 5.26
CA PRO A 99 10.42 -24.33 5.31
C PRO A 99 9.43 -23.67 4.34
N LEU A 100 9.68 -22.43 3.93
CA LEU A 100 8.87 -21.66 2.99
C LEU A 100 9.78 -20.70 2.22
N VAL A 101 9.67 -20.70 0.89
CA VAL A 101 10.32 -19.71 0.04
C VAL A 101 9.38 -18.53 -0.15
N ASP A 102 9.62 -17.45 0.60
CA ASP A 102 8.88 -16.19 0.50
C ASP A 102 9.76 -15.06 -0.06
N ILE A 103 9.17 -13.87 -0.23
CA ILE A 103 9.90 -12.69 -0.71
C ILE A 103 11.15 -12.41 0.15
N LYS A 104 11.08 -12.61 1.47
CA LYS A 104 12.19 -12.28 2.35
C LYS A 104 13.37 -13.22 2.14
N VAL A 105 13.10 -14.51 1.97
CA VAL A 105 14.13 -15.49 1.62
C VAL A 105 14.78 -15.15 0.28
N LEU A 106 13.98 -14.79 -0.73
CA LEU A 106 14.50 -14.44 -2.06
C LEU A 106 15.32 -13.15 -2.05
N GLU A 107 14.91 -12.15 -1.26
CA GLU A 107 15.66 -10.93 -1.03
C GLU A 107 17.01 -11.24 -0.37
N ASP A 108 17.01 -12.03 0.71
CA ASP A 108 18.23 -12.31 1.48
C ASP A 108 19.22 -13.23 0.74
N ARG A 109 18.73 -14.18 -0.06
CA ARG A 109 19.57 -15.17 -0.75
C ARG A 109 20.05 -14.70 -2.12
N TYR A 110 19.21 -13.94 -2.83
CA TYR A 110 19.44 -13.61 -4.24
C TYR A 110 19.38 -12.11 -4.55
N GLY A 111 18.99 -11.25 -3.60
CA GLY A 111 18.78 -9.82 -3.84
C GLY A 111 17.55 -9.52 -4.71
N LEU A 112 16.63 -10.48 -4.83
CA LEU A 112 15.36 -10.30 -5.54
C LEU A 112 14.41 -9.45 -4.70
N TRP A 113 13.39 -8.85 -5.33
CA TRP A 113 12.43 -7.99 -4.65
C TRP A 113 13.06 -6.81 -3.88
N LEU A 114 14.23 -6.32 -4.32
CA LEU A 114 14.85 -5.16 -3.71
C LEU A 114 13.96 -3.91 -3.89
N GLN A 115 13.68 -3.22 -2.78
CA GLN A 115 12.87 -2.02 -2.78
C GLN A 115 13.40 -0.99 -3.80
N GLY A 116 12.50 -0.50 -4.66
CA GLY A 116 12.83 0.44 -5.72
C GLY A 116 13.23 -0.18 -7.06
N MET A 117 13.43 -1.50 -7.14
CA MET A 117 13.70 -2.20 -8.41
C MET A 117 12.47 -2.89 -8.99
N TYR A 118 11.54 -3.38 -8.16
CA TYR A 118 10.32 -4.06 -8.63
C TYR A 118 9.20 -3.06 -8.99
N VAL A 119 9.35 -2.34 -10.10
CA VAL A 119 8.28 -1.43 -10.59
C VAL A 119 7.08 -2.23 -11.12
N ASN A 120 7.33 -3.44 -11.60
CA ASN A 120 6.34 -4.43 -11.98
C ASN A 120 6.73 -5.80 -11.36
N SER A 121 5.80 -6.75 -11.33
CA SER A 121 6.06 -8.09 -10.80
C SER A 121 5.57 -9.17 -11.75
N ASP A 122 6.32 -10.26 -11.86
CA ASP A 122 5.88 -11.42 -12.63
C ASP A 122 4.80 -12.17 -11.85
N LYS A 123 3.69 -12.49 -12.51
CA LYS A 123 2.54 -13.17 -11.90
C LYS A 123 2.82 -14.59 -11.45
N ARG A 124 3.92 -15.21 -11.92
CA ARG A 124 4.37 -16.55 -11.54
C ARG A 124 5.26 -16.55 -10.30
N SER A 125 5.61 -15.36 -9.79
CA SER A 125 6.46 -15.19 -8.62
C SER A 125 5.77 -15.64 -7.34
N VAL A 126 6.57 -15.87 -6.30
CA VAL A 126 6.08 -16.34 -4.99
C VAL A 126 5.07 -15.40 -4.32
N TYR A 127 5.02 -14.13 -4.73
CA TYR A 127 4.05 -13.16 -4.21
C TYR A 127 2.60 -13.56 -4.48
N TYR A 128 2.34 -14.29 -5.56
CA TYR A 128 1.01 -14.72 -5.96
C TYR A 128 0.68 -16.16 -5.54
N ASN A 129 1.58 -16.81 -4.78
CA ASN A 129 1.36 -18.16 -4.25
C ASN A 129 0.50 -18.12 -2.98
N PHE A 130 -0.77 -17.74 -3.13
CA PHE A 130 -1.69 -17.67 -2.01
C PHE A 130 -1.97 -19.04 -1.41
N THR A 131 -2.06 -19.10 -0.08
CA THR A 131 -2.59 -20.27 0.63
C THR A 131 -4.11 -20.37 0.43
N GLU A 132 -4.69 -21.53 0.74
CA GLU A 132 -6.15 -21.72 0.67
C GLU A 132 -6.91 -20.66 1.49
N LYS A 133 -6.41 -20.30 2.68
CA LYS A 133 -7.04 -19.31 3.56
C LYS A 133 -6.94 -17.90 2.99
N GLU A 134 -5.84 -17.59 2.34
CA GLU A 134 -5.62 -16.30 1.70
C GLU A 134 -6.51 -16.15 0.48
N GLN A 135 -6.65 -17.21 -0.32
CA GLN A 135 -7.58 -17.25 -1.44
C GLN A 135 -9.04 -17.15 -0.96
N GLU A 136 -9.43 -17.90 0.07
CA GLU A 136 -10.76 -17.82 0.71
C GLU A 136 -11.07 -16.37 1.14
N ALA A 137 -10.11 -15.69 1.76
CA ALA A 137 -10.26 -14.31 2.21
C ALA A 137 -10.45 -13.33 1.03
N GLN A 138 -9.67 -13.50 -0.04
CA GLN A 138 -9.78 -12.69 -1.25
C GLN A 138 -11.14 -12.91 -1.93
N ASP A 139 -11.54 -14.16 -2.15
CA ASP A 139 -12.79 -14.52 -2.80
C ASP A 139 -13.99 -14.01 -2.01
N LYS A 140 -14.00 -14.22 -0.68
CA LYS A 140 -15.06 -13.71 0.19
C LYS A 140 -15.21 -12.20 0.07
N ARG A 141 -14.10 -11.47 -0.02
CA ARG A 141 -14.13 -10.01 -0.12
C ARG A 141 -14.56 -9.53 -1.50
N LEU A 142 -14.07 -10.15 -2.57
CA LEU A 142 -14.44 -9.82 -3.94
C LEU A 142 -15.92 -10.13 -4.22
N ASN A 143 -16.41 -11.28 -3.75
CA ASN A 143 -17.81 -11.69 -3.91
C ASN A 143 -18.79 -10.79 -3.15
N ALA A 144 -18.38 -10.24 -1.99
CA ALA A 144 -19.21 -9.32 -1.23
C ALA A 144 -19.41 -7.97 -1.93
N GLY A 145 -18.46 -7.54 -2.77
CA GLY A 145 -18.55 -6.30 -3.55
C GLY A 145 -18.67 -5.01 -2.71
N ASN A 146 -18.45 -5.10 -1.39
CA ASN A 146 -18.68 -4.02 -0.43
C ASN A 146 -17.44 -3.15 -0.22
N PHE A 147 -17.10 -2.38 -1.25
CA PHE A 147 -15.97 -1.47 -1.22
C PHE A 147 -16.44 -0.02 -1.17
N GLU A 148 -15.76 0.79 -0.35
CA GLU A 148 -15.97 2.24 -0.39
C GLU A 148 -15.51 2.80 -1.73
N PRO A 149 -16.21 3.78 -2.32
CA PRO A 149 -15.72 4.44 -3.52
C PRO A 149 -14.33 5.02 -3.28
N TYR A 150 -13.49 4.99 -4.32
CA TYR A 150 -12.17 5.60 -4.25
C TYR A 150 -12.32 7.12 -4.36
N ASP A 151 -11.62 7.86 -3.49
CA ASP A 151 -11.58 9.32 -3.59
C ASP A 151 -10.95 9.75 -4.92
N PRO A 152 -11.46 10.82 -5.56
CA PRO A 152 -10.90 11.31 -6.81
C PRO A 152 -9.44 11.76 -6.62
N ILE A 153 -8.61 11.49 -7.63
CA ILE A 153 -7.24 12.01 -7.67
C ILE A 153 -7.34 13.46 -8.15
N LEU A 154 -7.20 14.38 -7.20
CA LEU A 154 -7.28 15.81 -7.46
C LEU A 154 -5.97 16.34 -8.04
N ASN A 155 -6.09 17.16 -9.09
CA ASN A 155 -4.95 17.88 -9.67
C ASN A 155 -4.82 19.25 -9.00
N PHE A 156 -3.79 19.37 -8.16
CA PHE A 156 -3.42 20.62 -7.49
C PHE A 156 -2.47 21.45 -8.36
N THR A 157 -2.52 22.77 -8.21
CA THR A 157 -1.48 23.66 -8.77
C THR A 157 -0.20 23.61 -7.93
N ASP A 158 0.88 24.20 -8.43
CA ASP A 158 2.15 24.30 -7.69
C ASP A 158 1.98 25.14 -6.40
N GLU A 159 1.20 26.22 -6.48
CA GLU A 159 0.87 27.07 -5.33
C GLU A 159 0.03 26.32 -4.29
N GLU A 160 -1.00 25.60 -4.74
CA GLU A 160 -1.84 24.77 -3.88
C GLU A 160 -1.02 23.66 -3.22
N THR A 161 -0.16 22.97 -3.97
CA THR A 161 0.74 21.92 -3.46
C THR A 161 1.66 22.49 -2.37
N SER A 162 2.27 23.64 -2.63
CA SER A 162 3.14 24.34 -1.67
C SER A 162 2.36 24.73 -0.41
N LYS A 163 1.14 25.24 -0.58
CA LYS A 163 0.30 25.66 0.55
C LYS A 163 -0.22 24.48 1.36
N ILE A 164 -0.59 23.37 0.71
CA ILE A 164 -0.95 22.12 1.38
C ILE A 164 0.20 21.65 2.24
N ALA A 165 1.44 21.62 1.73
CA ALA A 165 2.60 21.17 2.49
C ALA A 165 2.83 22.02 3.76
N GLU A 166 2.67 23.34 3.66
CA GLU A 166 2.75 24.28 4.79
C GLU A 166 1.65 23.99 5.84
N LEU A 167 0.39 23.95 5.42
CA LEU A 167 -0.77 23.79 6.29
C LEU A 167 -0.82 22.41 6.93
N HIS A 168 -0.59 21.37 6.14
CA HIS A 168 -0.72 19.96 6.53
C HIS A 168 0.23 19.61 7.68
N THR A 169 1.46 20.15 7.69
CA THR A 169 2.43 19.85 8.73
C THR A 169 1.93 20.26 10.13
N ALA A 170 1.40 21.49 10.26
CA ALA A 170 0.89 21.99 11.53
C ALA A 170 -0.41 21.30 11.96
N LEU A 171 -1.34 21.13 11.01
CA LEU A 171 -2.64 20.48 11.24
C LEU A 171 -2.48 19.01 11.62
N ASN A 172 -1.63 18.26 10.91
CA ASN A 172 -1.40 16.85 11.20
C ASN A 172 -0.74 16.66 12.57
N LYS A 173 0.21 17.53 12.93
CA LYS A 173 0.80 17.50 14.27
C LYS A 173 -0.24 17.72 15.37
N SER A 174 -1.06 18.76 15.27
CA SER A 174 -2.07 19.07 16.29
C SER A 174 -3.16 17.99 16.37
N ALA A 175 -3.57 17.44 15.22
CA ALA A 175 -4.50 16.33 15.14
C ALA A 175 -3.95 15.05 15.81
N ASN A 176 -2.68 14.70 15.56
CA ASN A 176 -2.06 13.52 16.18
C ASN A 176 -1.90 13.67 17.70
N GLU A 177 -1.53 14.85 18.17
CA GLU A 177 -1.46 15.16 19.61
C GLU A 177 -2.84 15.08 20.28
N PHE A 178 -3.87 15.65 19.63
CA PHE A 178 -5.24 15.55 20.13
C PHE A 178 -5.72 14.09 20.15
N ASN A 179 -5.58 13.36 19.03
CA ASN A 179 -5.99 11.96 18.89
C ASN A 179 -5.37 11.08 20.00
N SER A 180 -4.05 11.22 20.20
CA SER A 180 -3.34 10.47 21.25
C SER A 180 -3.91 10.74 22.64
N LYS A 181 -4.20 12.00 22.96
CA LYS A 181 -4.77 12.37 24.26
C LYS A 181 -6.23 11.96 24.39
N TYR A 182 -7.02 12.09 23.34
CA TYR A 182 -8.43 11.71 23.31
C TYR A 182 -8.62 10.21 23.58
N ILE A 183 -7.75 9.37 23.00
CA ILE A 183 -7.80 7.91 23.24
C ILE A 183 -7.30 7.55 24.64
N LEU A 184 -6.20 8.15 25.11
CA LEU A 184 -5.50 7.71 26.32
C LEU A 184 -5.98 8.38 27.61
N ASN A 185 -6.50 9.60 27.51
CA ASN A 185 -6.94 10.38 28.67
C ASN A 185 -8.46 10.37 28.78
N LYS A 186 -8.98 9.64 29.77
CA LYS A 186 -10.41 9.56 30.07
C LYS A 186 -11.11 10.90 30.36
N ASN A 187 -10.35 11.95 30.63
CA ASN A 187 -10.88 13.29 30.88
C ASN A 187 -10.95 14.16 29.62
N TYR A 188 -10.45 13.70 28.48
CA TYR A 188 -10.61 14.39 27.20
C TYR A 188 -11.98 14.07 26.61
N GLY A 189 -12.71 15.10 26.18
CA GLY A 189 -14.02 14.96 25.59
C GLY A 189 -14.39 16.15 24.72
N ASP A 190 -15.67 16.52 24.74
CA ASP A 190 -16.26 17.54 23.86
C ASP A 190 -15.59 18.92 24.01
N ALA A 191 -15.17 19.29 25.22
CA ALA A 191 -14.53 20.58 25.47
C ALA A 191 -13.15 20.66 24.79
N GLU A 192 -12.32 19.63 24.93
CA GLU A 192 -11.01 19.54 24.28
C GLU A 192 -11.16 19.41 22.76
N TRP A 193 -12.21 18.73 22.29
CA TRP A 193 -12.54 18.65 20.87
C TRP A 193 -12.84 20.04 20.29
N GLN A 194 -13.70 20.83 20.94
CA GLN A 194 -14.01 22.20 20.51
C GLN A 194 -12.76 23.10 20.53
N GLN A 195 -11.91 22.95 21.55
CA GLN A 195 -10.62 23.68 21.61
C GLN A 195 -9.69 23.29 20.46
N TRP A 196 -9.61 22.01 20.13
CA TRP A 196 -8.82 21.53 18.99
C TRP A 196 -9.37 22.07 17.68
N GLN A 197 -10.69 22.06 17.46
CA GLN A 197 -11.31 22.64 16.26
C GLN A 197 -10.94 24.12 16.10
N ALA A 198 -11.02 24.91 17.17
CA ALA A 198 -10.64 26.32 17.15
C ALA A 198 -9.13 26.53 16.87
N ALA A 199 -8.28 25.61 17.34
CA ALA A 199 -6.85 25.64 17.05
C ALA A 199 -6.55 25.25 15.59
N ALA A 200 -7.22 24.22 15.08
CA ALA A 200 -7.10 23.77 13.69
C ALA A 200 -7.53 24.88 12.71
N GLU A 201 -8.60 25.62 13.02
CA GLU A 201 -9.03 26.75 12.22
C GLU A 201 -7.94 27.84 12.12
N LYS A 202 -7.31 28.19 13.25
CA LYS A 202 -6.17 29.13 13.28
C LYS A 202 -4.94 28.60 12.53
N GLN A 203 -4.81 27.29 12.39
CA GLN A 203 -3.76 26.63 11.62
C GLN A 203 -4.11 26.51 10.13
N GLY A 204 -5.26 27.04 9.70
CA GLY A 204 -5.68 27.08 8.31
C GLY A 204 -6.46 25.84 7.85
N ALA A 205 -7.19 25.17 8.75
CA ALA A 205 -8.07 24.05 8.37
C ALA A 205 -9.07 24.44 7.26
N SER A 206 -9.75 25.58 7.38
CA SER A 206 -10.66 26.05 6.33
C SER A 206 -9.94 26.38 5.03
N GLN A 207 -8.73 26.91 5.08
CA GLN A 207 -7.92 27.17 3.88
C GLN A 207 -7.55 25.87 3.17
N LEU A 208 -7.19 24.83 3.93
CA LEU A 208 -6.91 23.50 3.38
C LEU A 208 -8.16 22.92 2.71
N VAL A 209 -9.32 23.00 3.35
CA VAL A 209 -10.61 22.55 2.78
C VAL A 209 -10.94 23.31 1.50
N GLU A 210 -10.72 24.63 1.45
CA GLU A 210 -10.95 25.43 0.26
C GLU A 210 -10.07 24.99 -0.92
N ILE A 211 -8.79 24.71 -0.70
CA ILE A 211 -7.88 24.19 -1.72
C ILE A 211 -8.42 22.88 -2.31
N PHE A 212 -8.82 21.93 -1.47
CA PHE A 212 -9.38 20.65 -1.92
C PHE A 212 -10.70 20.83 -2.68
N ASN A 213 -11.60 21.69 -2.20
CA ASN A 213 -12.87 21.98 -2.87
C ASN A 213 -12.67 22.63 -4.25
N ASN A 214 -11.70 23.55 -4.37
CA ASN A 214 -11.36 24.17 -5.65
C ASN A 214 -10.79 23.13 -6.63
N ALA A 215 -9.92 22.23 -6.15
CA ALA A 215 -9.39 21.14 -6.96
C ALA A 215 -10.47 20.13 -7.38
N GLN A 216 -11.40 19.81 -6.48
CA GLN A 216 -12.58 18.97 -6.78
C GLN A 216 -13.44 19.58 -7.87
N LYS A 217 -13.73 20.89 -7.79
CA LYS A 217 -14.50 21.59 -8.81
C LYS A 217 -13.85 21.48 -10.19
N ARG A 218 -12.53 21.67 -10.29
CA ARG A 218 -11.79 21.50 -11.56
C ARG A 218 -11.85 20.06 -12.07
N PHE A 219 -11.76 19.08 -11.17
CA PHE A 219 -11.89 17.66 -11.51
C PHE A 219 -13.28 17.35 -12.09
N ASP A 220 -14.34 17.86 -11.48
CA ASP A 220 -15.71 17.64 -11.94
C ASP A 220 -15.97 18.29 -13.31
N GLU A 221 -15.50 19.53 -13.52
CA GLU A 221 -15.60 20.25 -14.81
C GLU A 221 -14.88 19.50 -15.95
N ALA A 222 -13.69 18.96 -15.66
CA ALA A 222 -12.90 18.21 -16.64
C ALA A 222 -13.54 16.85 -17.01
N ASN A 223 -14.30 16.23 -16.10
CA ASN A 223 -14.97 14.96 -16.35
C ASN A 223 -16.39 15.11 -16.89
N ALA A 224 -17.08 16.22 -16.65
CA ALA A 224 -18.37 16.53 -17.27
C ALA A 224 -18.25 16.83 -18.77
N SER A 225 -17.04 17.14 -19.25
CA SER A 225 -16.73 17.45 -20.65
C SER A 225 -16.35 16.23 -21.50
N LYS A 226 -16.40 15.02 -20.93
CA LYS A 226 -16.12 13.73 -21.58
C LYS A 226 -17.41 12.94 -21.76
#